data_AF-A0A7J2MV99-F1
#
_entry.id   AF-A0A7J2MV99-F1
#
_cell.length_a   1.000
_cell.length_b   1.000
_cell.length_c   1.000
_cell.angle_alpha   90.00
_cell.angle_beta   90.00
_cell.angle_gamma   90.00
#
_symmetry.space_group_name_H-M   'P 1'
#
loop_
_entity.id
_entity.type
_entity.pdbx_description
1 polymer ?
#
loop_
_entity_poly.entity_id
_entity_poly.type
_entity_poly.pdbx_seq_one_letter_code
_entity_poly.pdbx_strand_id
1 'polypeptide(L)'
;MKEVMIFGRKYKVIQEEADNDLVTLSNEHIIVKYHSKPAKLLLKDFLADTLYSELSKIYDMIMSEGKIEIFGNLDFEIVDKIDGRKGRIAKLKGNKILIIL
;
A
#
# COMPACT_ATOMS: atom_id res chain seq x y z
N MET A 1 -8.29 -8.26 12.33
CA MET A 1 -7.66 -6.96 12.65
C MET A 1 -8.78 -5.99 12.98
N LYS A 2 -8.67 -5.26 14.10
CA LYS A 2 -9.67 -4.27 14.50
C LYS A 2 -9.29 -2.85 14.04
N GLU A 3 -8.00 -2.59 13.87
CA GLU A 3 -7.47 -1.29 13.48
C GLU A 3 -6.25 -1.45 12.56
N VAL A 4 -6.02 -0.46 11.70
CA VAL A 4 -4.85 -0.32 10.82
C VAL A 4 -4.37 1.13 10.86
N MET A 5 -3.06 1.34 10.74
CA MET A 5 -2.47 2.66 10.55
C MET A 5 -2.14 2.87 9.08
N ILE A 6 -2.66 3.94 8.48
CA ILE A 6 -2.35 4.37 7.11
C ILE A 6 -1.80 5.79 7.20
N PHE A 7 -0.55 5.98 6.76
CA PHE A 7 0.13 7.29 6.72
C PHE A 7 -0.01 8.11 8.02
N GLY A 8 0.20 7.45 9.16
CA GLY A 8 0.15 8.08 10.49
C GLY A 8 -1.27 8.28 11.07
N ARG A 9 -2.32 7.95 10.33
CA ARG A 9 -3.71 7.99 10.80
C ARG A 9 -4.22 6.59 11.12
N LYS A 10 -4.98 6.46 12.21
CA LYS A 10 -5.59 5.19 12.64
C LYS A 10 -6.98 5.05 12.02
N TYR A 11 -7.29 3.86 11.53
CA TYR A 11 -8.58 3.50 10.96
C TYR A 11 -9.10 2.23 11.62
N LYS A 12 -10.38 2.20 11.95
CA LYS A 12 -11.07 0.99 12.40
C LYS A 12 -11.45 0.15 11.18
N VAL A 13 -11.26 -1.17 11.28
CA VAL A 13 -11.63 -2.10 10.21
C VAL A 13 -12.96 -2.74 10.55
N ILE A 14 -13.96 -2.50 9.71
CA ILE A 14 -15.28 -3.13 9.78
C ILE A 14 -15.34 -4.18 8.66
N GLN A 15 -15.76 -5.39 8.99
CA GLN A 15 -15.88 -6.49 8.02
C GLN A 15 -17.35 -6.87 7.91
N GLU A 16 -17.86 -6.90 6.69
CA GLU A 16 -19.26 -7.17 6.38
C GLU A 16 -19.32 -8.19 5.24
N GLU A 17 -20.15 -9.23 5.41
CA GLU A 17 -20.46 -10.13 4.30
C GLU A 17 -21.38 -9.40 3.32
N ALA A 18 -21.14 -9.56 2.02
CA ALA A 18 -21.90 -8.89 0.97
C ALA A 18 -21.99 -9.75 -0.30
N ASP A 19 -22.74 -9.27 -1.29
CA ASP A 19 -22.85 -9.93 -2.61
C ASP A 19 -21.63 -9.67 -3.50
N ASN A 20 -20.77 -8.72 -3.15
CA ASN A 20 -19.60 -8.33 -3.92
C ASN A 20 -18.42 -7.94 -3.00
N ASP A 21 -17.20 -8.22 -3.47
CA ASP A 21 -15.96 -7.81 -2.82
C ASP A 21 -15.71 -6.30 -3.05
N LEU A 22 -15.58 -5.53 -1.96
CA LEU A 22 -15.31 -4.09 -2.04
C LEU A 22 -14.61 -3.60 -0.77
N VAL A 23 -13.61 -2.72 -0.92
CA VAL A 23 -13.01 -1.99 0.20
C VAL A 23 -13.26 -0.51 0.02
N THR A 24 -13.82 0.13 1.04
CA THR A 24 -14.02 1.58 1.04
C THR A 24 -13.36 2.23 2.25
N LEU A 25 -12.76 3.39 2.00
CA LEU A 25 -12.20 4.26 3.03
C LEU A 25 -13.21 5.38 3.31
N SER A 26 -13.66 5.45 4.55
CA SER A 26 -14.39 6.59 5.12
C SER A 26 -13.52 7.22 6.21
N ASN A 27 -13.86 8.45 6.63
CA ASN A 27 -13.04 9.28 7.54
C ASN A 27 -12.23 8.50 8.61
N GLU A 28 -12.89 7.61 9.37
CA GLU A 28 -12.26 6.83 10.44
C GLU A 28 -12.39 5.32 10.27
N HIS A 29 -13.03 4.85 9.18
CA HIS A 29 -13.34 3.43 9.00
C HIS A 29 -12.92 2.93 7.62
N ILE A 30 -12.28 1.76 7.61
CA ILE A 30 -12.11 0.94 6.44
C ILE A 30 -13.21 -0.12 6.48
N ILE A 31 -14.14 -0.05 5.53
CA ILE A 31 -15.22 -1.04 5.41
C ILE A 31 -14.77 -2.06 4.37
N VAL A 32 -14.67 -3.32 4.79
CA VAL A 32 -14.31 -4.45 3.95
C VAL A 32 -15.55 -5.31 3.74
N LYS A 33 -16.18 -5.13 2.59
CA LYS A 33 -17.27 -5.99 2.12
C LYS A 33 -16.65 -7.19 1.42
N TYR A 34 -16.97 -8.40 1.86
CA TYR A 34 -16.39 -9.62 1.34
C TYR A 34 -17.47 -10.62 0.91
N HIS A 35 -17.17 -11.32 -0.18
CA HIS A 35 -18.00 -12.35 -0.81
C HIS A 35 -17.13 -13.53 -1.25
N SER A 36 -16.23 -13.29 -2.22
CA SER A 36 -15.44 -14.34 -2.86
C SER A 36 -14.02 -14.45 -2.29
N LYS A 37 -13.44 -13.30 -1.92
CA LYS A 37 -12.11 -13.22 -1.32
C LYS A 37 -12.21 -13.06 0.20
N PRO A 38 -11.27 -13.60 0.99
CA PRO A 38 -11.21 -13.31 2.41
C PRO A 38 -11.03 -11.81 2.67
N ALA A 39 -11.76 -11.26 3.65
CA ALA A 39 -11.63 -9.85 4.05
C ALA A 39 -10.17 -9.42 4.33
N LYS A 40 -9.36 -10.35 4.88
CA LYS A 40 -7.93 -10.11 5.11
C LYS A 40 -7.15 -9.87 3.81
N LEU A 41 -7.46 -10.60 2.75
CA LEU A 41 -6.80 -10.45 1.45
C LEU A 41 -7.23 -9.13 0.79
N LEU A 42 -8.53 -8.82 0.81
CA LEU A 42 -9.05 -7.55 0.31
C LEU A 42 -8.43 -6.35 1.00
N LEU A 43 -8.32 -6.40 2.33
CA LEU A 43 -7.66 -5.36 3.11
C LEU A 43 -6.18 -5.22 2.73
N LYS A 44 -5.48 -6.34 2.54
CA LYS A 44 -4.06 -6.33 2.14
C LYS A 44 -3.88 -5.69 0.76
N ASP A 45 -4.67 -6.10 -0.22
CA ASP A 45 -4.62 -5.56 -1.58
C ASP A 45 -4.89 -4.04 -1.56
N PHE A 46 -5.94 -3.61 -0.84
CA PHE A 46 -6.26 -2.20 -0.66
C PHE A 46 -5.11 -1.39 -0.05
N LEU A 47 -4.44 -1.93 0.99
CA LEU A 47 -3.31 -1.24 1.63
C LEU A 47 -2.09 -1.17 0.71
N ALA A 48 -1.83 -2.22 -0.08
CA ALA A 48 -0.75 -2.23 -1.07
C ALA A 48 -1.00 -1.16 -2.15
N ASP A 49 -2.20 -1.09 -2.70
CA ASP A 49 -2.59 -0.10 -3.70
C ASP A 49 -2.52 1.33 -3.15
N THR A 50 -2.95 1.52 -1.90
CA THR A 50 -2.87 2.81 -1.19
C THR A 50 -1.42 3.26 -1.04
N LEU A 51 -0.54 2.35 -0.60
CA LEU A 51 0.89 2.63 -0.44
C LEU A 51 1.57 2.93 -1.77
N TYR A 52 1.32 2.11 -2.79
CA TYR A 52 1.86 2.32 -4.14
C TYR A 52 1.44 3.68 -4.69
N SER A 53 0.15 4.02 -4.60
CA SER A 53 -0.38 5.29 -5.08
C SER A 53 0.29 6.49 -4.43
N GLU A 54 0.54 6.44 -3.12
CA GLU A 54 1.19 7.53 -2.40
C GLU A 54 2.68 7.66 -2.77
N LEU A 55 3.38 6.53 -2.97
CA LEU A 55 4.76 6.52 -3.44
C LEU A 55 4.88 7.09 -4.85
N SER A 56 3.95 6.75 -5.75
CA SER A 56 3.89 7.32 -7.09
C SER A 56 3.68 8.84 -7.05
N LYS A 57 2.79 9.35 -6.20
CA LYS A 57 2.64 10.81 -6.03
C LYS A 57 3.93 11.48 -5.57
N ILE A 58 4.60 10.90 -4.59
CA ILE A 58 5.89 11.43 -4.09
C ILE A 58 6.93 11.45 -5.21
N TYR A 59 7.00 10.36 -6.00
CA TYR A 59 7.88 10.29 -7.16
C TYR A 59 7.58 11.38 -8.19
N ASP A 60 6.31 11.55 -8.55
CA ASP A 60 5.88 12.58 -9.50
C ASP A 60 6.18 13.99 -9.00
N MET A 61 5.98 14.24 -7.70
CA MET A 61 6.34 15.52 -7.07
C MET A 61 7.84 15.80 -7.18
N ILE A 62 8.68 14.81 -6.83
CA ILE A 62 10.15 14.93 -6.94
C ILE A 62 10.56 15.24 -8.38
N MET A 63 9.98 14.53 -9.35
CA MET A 63 10.25 14.75 -10.78
C MET A 63 9.81 16.15 -11.23
N SER A 64 8.66 16.63 -10.77
CA SER A 64 8.11 17.94 -11.15
C SER A 64 8.89 19.12 -10.57
N GLU A 65 9.53 18.97 -9.40
CA GLU A 65 10.32 20.04 -8.79
C GLU A 65 11.66 20.28 -9.52
N GLY A 66 12.14 19.32 -10.33
CA GLY A 66 13.37 19.44 -11.11
C GLY A 66 14.66 19.55 -10.28
N LYS A 67 14.58 19.41 -8.95
CA LYS A 67 15.75 19.44 -8.05
C LYS A 67 16.56 18.15 -8.09
N ILE A 68 15.95 17.07 -8.58
CA ILE A 68 16.54 15.74 -8.64
C ILE A 68 16.36 15.22 -10.06
N GLU A 69 17.47 14.99 -10.77
CA GLU A 69 17.45 14.26 -12.03
C GLU A 69 17.43 12.76 -11.74
N ILE A 70 16.35 12.09 -12.14
CA ILE A 70 16.26 10.63 -12.10
C ILE A 70 16.67 10.09 -13.47
N PHE A 71 17.82 9.42 -13.53
CA PHE A 71 18.29 8.75 -14.74
C PHE A 71 17.64 7.36 -14.87
N GLY A 72 16.68 7.23 -15.78
CA GLY A 72 15.96 5.99 -16.08
C GLY A 72 14.58 5.89 -15.43
N ASN A 73 13.96 4.72 -15.54
CA ASN A 73 12.59 4.49 -15.06
C ASN A 73 12.63 3.80 -13.69
N LEU A 74 12.44 4.55 -12.61
CA LEU A 74 12.27 4.00 -11.27
C LEU A 74 10.80 3.59 -11.06
N ASP A 75 10.59 2.40 -10.48
CA ASP A 75 9.26 1.86 -10.17
C ASP A 75 9.22 1.29 -8.73
N PHE A 76 8.03 1.04 -8.20
CA PHE A 76 7.82 0.47 -6.88
C PHE A 76 7.20 -0.93 -6.97
N GLU A 77 7.50 -1.80 -6.03
CA GLU A 77 6.85 -3.12 -5.92
C GLU A 77 6.59 -3.44 -4.46
N ILE A 78 5.31 -3.63 -4.10
CA ILE A 78 4.91 -3.98 -2.75
C ILE A 78 5.00 -5.50 -2.58
N VAL A 79 5.76 -5.97 -1.59
CA VAL A 79 6.06 -7.39 -1.37
C VAL A 79 5.85 -7.79 0.09
N ASP A 80 5.60 -9.07 0.35
CA ASP A 80 5.45 -9.58 1.73
C ASP A 80 6.77 -9.67 2.49
N LYS A 81 7.89 -9.80 1.77
CA LYS A 81 9.21 -10.00 2.37
C LYS A 81 10.31 -9.52 1.44
N ILE A 82 11.33 -8.91 2.02
CA ILE A 82 12.56 -8.54 1.32
C ILE A 82 13.73 -9.24 2.01
N ASP A 83 14.29 -10.24 1.32
CA ASP A 83 15.39 -11.06 1.83
C ASP A 83 15.20 -11.56 3.29
N GLY A 84 16.27 -12.05 3.92
CA GLY A 84 16.21 -12.60 5.28
C GLY A 84 16.59 -11.61 6.38
N ARG A 85 16.81 -10.33 6.07
CA ARG A 85 17.30 -9.36 7.04
C ARG A 85 16.15 -8.76 7.86
N LYS A 86 16.23 -8.93 9.18
CA LYS A 86 15.25 -8.36 10.12
C LYS A 86 15.25 -6.83 10.02
N GLY A 87 14.05 -6.23 9.94
CA GLY A 87 13.84 -4.78 9.97
C GLY A 87 14.03 -4.06 8.63
N ARG A 88 14.31 -4.77 7.53
CA ARG A 88 14.39 -4.16 6.21
C ARG A 88 12.98 -3.82 5.70
N ILE A 89 12.72 -2.54 5.45
CA ILE A 89 11.42 -2.07 4.93
C ILE A 89 11.42 -1.79 3.42
N ALA A 90 12.60 -1.50 2.84
CA ALA A 90 12.74 -1.25 1.42
C ALA A 90 14.10 -1.72 0.86
N LYS A 91 14.17 -2.00 -0.45
CA LYS A 91 15.41 -2.37 -1.15
C LYS A 91 15.33 -2.04 -2.64
N LEU A 92 16.35 -1.35 -3.14
CA LEU A 92 16.56 -1.21 -4.58
C LEU A 92 16.97 -2.56 -5.20
N LYS A 93 16.26 -2.99 -6.24
CA LYS A 93 16.54 -4.18 -7.03
C LYS A 93 16.33 -3.86 -8.51
N GLY A 94 17.44 -3.66 -9.23
CA GLY A 94 17.38 -3.17 -10.62
C GLY A 94 16.81 -1.77 -10.65
N ASN A 95 15.77 -1.55 -11.45
CA ASN A 95 15.07 -0.27 -11.56
C ASN A 95 13.83 -0.16 -10.64
N LYS A 96 13.68 -1.06 -9.67
CA LYS A 96 12.54 -1.08 -8.75
C LYS A 96 12.96 -0.93 -7.29
N ILE A 97 12.16 -0.23 -6.50
CA ILE A 97 12.24 -0.26 -5.04
C ILE A 97 11.19 -1.25 -4.54
N LEU A 98 11.66 -2.37 -4.01
CA LEU A 98 10.81 -3.31 -3.27
C LEU A 98 10.48 -2.71 -1.91
N ILE A 99 9.23 -2.77 -1.48
CA ILE A 99 8.75 -2.24 -0.20
C ILE A 99 7.91 -3.29 0.51
N ILE A 100 8.15 -3.49 1.81
CA ILE A 100 7.33 -4.38 2.65
C ILE A 100 6.09 -3.63 3.11
N LEU A 101 4.92 -4.29 2.99
CA LEU A 101 3.65 -3.84 3.54
C LEU A 101 3.53 -4.17 5.05
#